data_AF-A0A607IA11-F1
#
_entry.id   AF-A0A607IA11-F1
#
_cell.length_a   1.000
_cell.length_b   1.000
_cell.length_c   1.000
_cell.angle_alpha   90.00
_cell.angle_beta   90.00
_cell.angle_gamma   90.00
#
_symmetry.space_group_name_H-M   'P 1'
#
loop_
_entity.id
_entity.type
_entity.pdbx_description
1 polymer ?
#
loop_
_entity_poly.entity_id
_entity_poly.type
_entity_poly.pdbx_seq_one_letter_code
_entity_poly.pdbx_strand_id
1 'polypeptide(L)'
;MLIDDHLIFTELKSNGQPIYYGKYYQQLCNIIGDSSLIYDGNNKLLRSYIEQIDRISTHYLNHLDIIINEFNLPVDWQPKGVHKIIVTTTMLGGKYHSDNVFVVDKYSLSSFLQRVPGVIFQNNEEGDRIKNIIDGYEHCTGEITIEKFLNYLYCLPSVSAVRKNIKKLTYSVRFDETLIYHPYYDSWAFGPYIRKEDERIN
;
A
#
# COMPACT_ATOMS: atom_id res chain seq x y z
N MET A 1 9.55 7.14 12.28
CA MET A 1 8.85 6.33 13.31
C MET A 1 9.82 5.31 13.87
N LEU A 2 9.68 4.93 15.15
CA LEU A 2 10.50 3.91 15.80
C LEU A 2 9.60 2.75 16.25
N ILE A 3 9.96 1.51 15.92
CA ILE A 3 9.29 0.28 16.38
C ILE A 3 10.38 -0.74 16.75
N ASP A 4 10.41 -1.23 17.99
CA ASP A 4 11.40 -2.22 18.47
C ASP A 4 12.87 -1.84 18.17
N ASP A 5 13.22 -0.55 18.30
CA ASP A 5 14.52 0.05 17.91
C ASP A 5 14.84 0.02 16.40
N HIS A 6 13.85 -0.27 15.55
CA HIS A 6 13.98 -0.11 14.10
C HIS A 6 13.48 1.28 13.67
N LEU A 7 14.26 1.93 12.81
CA LEU A 7 13.86 3.19 12.17
C LEU A 7 13.01 2.92 10.94
N ILE A 8 11.89 3.61 10.88
CA ILE A 8 11.00 3.60 9.73
C ILE A 8 10.89 5.03 9.19
N PHE A 9 11.48 5.23 8.01
CA PHE A 9 11.32 6.44 7.23
C PHE A 9 10.04 6.32 6.41
N THR A 10 9.20 7.35 6.48
CA THR A 10 7.90 7.36 5.81
C THR A 10 7.75 8.64 5.02
N GLU A 11 7.35 8.53 3.76
CA GLU A 11 7.04 9.69 2.92
C GLU A 11 5.63 9.56 2.33
N LEU A 12 4.80 10.58 2.54
CA LEU A 12 3.43 10.62 2.01
C LEU A 12 3.40 11.31 0.64
N LYS A 13 2.80 10.65 -0.34
CA LYS A 13 2.60 11.15 -1.70
C LYS A 13 1.11 11.23 -2.02
N SER A 14 0.61 12.48 -2.07
CA SER A 14 -0.80 12.78 -2.29
C SER A 14 -1.06 13.20 -3.74
N ASN A 15 -1.36 12.23 -4.62
CA ASN A 15 -1.59 12.49 -6.04
C ASN A 15 -3.06 12.27 -6.47
N GLY A 16 -3.95 11.98 -5.51
CA GLY A 16 -5.35 11.65 -5.78
C GLY A 16 -5.53 10.25 -6.38
N GLN A 17 -6.78 9.86 -6.65
CA GLN A 17 -7.07 8.63 -7.37
C GLN A 17 -6.97 8.90 -8.88
N PRO A 18 -6.16 8.15 -9.63
CA PRO A 18 -6.04 8.32 -11.07
C PRO A 18 -7.34 7.88 -11.74
N ILE A 19 -7.94 8.80 -12.50
CA ILE A 19 -9.19 8.56 -13.24
C ILE A 19 -8.94 7.74 -14.53
N TYR A 20 -7.73 7.84 -15.09
CA TYR A 20 -7.34 7.20 -16.35
C TYR A 20 -6.09 6.36 -16.20
N TYR A 21 -5.97 5.32 -17.04
CA TYR A 21 -4.81 4.43 -17.07
C TYR A 21 -3.49 5.18 -17.22
N GLY A 22 -3.42 6.21 -18.08
CA GLY A 22 -2.21 7.01 -18.26
C GLY A 22 -1.78 7.75 -16.99
N LYS A 23 -2.72 8.22 -16.16
CA LYS A 23 -2.41 8.83 -14.86
C LYS A 23 -1.94 7.80 -13.84
N TYR A 24 -2.52 6.60 -13.85
CA TYR A 24 -2.04 5.49 -13.02
C TYR A 24 -0.63 5.06 -13.43
N TYR A 25 -0.36 4.95 -14.73
CA TYR A 25 0.98 4.63 -15.24
C TYR A 25 2.01 5.69 -14.84
N GLN A 26 1.67 6.97 -15.02
CA GLN A 26 2.53 8.08 -14.57
C GLN A 26 2.81 8.03 -13.06
N GLN A 27 1.84 7.64 -12.24
CA GLN A 27 2.02 7.44 -10.81
C GLN A 27 3.10 6.38 -10.53
N LEU A 28 3.04 5.24 -11.25
CA LEU A 28 4.05 4.18 -11.13
C LEU A 28 5.43 4.66 -11.58
N CYS A 29 5.53 5.39 -12.69
CA CYS A 29 6.77 5.99 -13.14
C CYS A 29 7.35 6.97 -12.10
N ASN A 30 6.51 7.79 -11.46
CA ASN A 30 6.96 8.70 -10.40
C ASN A 30 7.46 7.94 -9.15
N ILE A 31 6.85 6.80 -8.83
CA ILE A 31 7.24 5.97 -7.68
C ILE A 31 8.58 5.29 -7.95
N ILE A 32 8.66 4.52 -9.04
CA ILE A 32 9.78 3.62 -9.35
C ILE A 32 10.96 4.40 -9.96
N GLY A 33 10.65 5.48 -10.67
CA GLY A 33 11.55 6.10 -11.63
C GLY A 33 11.31 5.48 -13.01
N ASP A 34 11.28 6.33 -14.02
CA ASP A 34 11.36 5.91 -15.42
C ASP A 34 12.78 6.20 -15.92
N SER A 35 13.31 5.34 -16.78
CA SER A 35 14.53 5.60 -17.55
C SER A 35 14.36 6.81 -18.48
N SER A 36 13.12 7.17 -18.81
CA SER A 36 12.80 8.44 -19.48
C SER A 36 12.93 9.58 -18.46
N LEU A 37 13.93 10.43 -18.66
CA LEU A 37 14.24 11.58 -17.82
C LEU A 37 13.03 12.54 -17.80
N ILE A 38 12.13 12.39 -16.83
CA ILE A 38 10.97 13.28 -16.70
C ILE A 38 11.50 14.60 -16.14
N TYR A 39 11.30 15.69 -16.86
CA TYR A 39 11.74 17.02 -16.43
C TYR A 39 10.60 17.77 -15.73
N ASP A 40 10.91 18.52 -14.67
CA ASP A 40 10.00 19.47 -14.04
C ASP A 40 9.81 20.72 -14.91
N GLY A 41 8.94 21.65 -14.48
CA GLY A 41 8.71 22.92 -15.17
C GLY A 41 9.94 23.84 -15.27
N ASN A 42 11.04 23.50 -14.59
CA ASN A 42 12.33 24.20 -14.62
C ASN A 42 13.42 23.39 -15.33
N ASN A 43 13.05 22.37 -16.11
CA ASN A 43 13.98 21.50 -16.84
C ASN A 43 14.95 20.73 -15.94
N LYS A 44 14.57 20.43 -14.69
CA LYS A 44 15.30 19.54 -13.78
C LYS A 44 14.70 18.15 -13.82
N LEU A 45 15.55 17.15 -13.79
CA LEU A 45 15.15 15.76 -13.64
C LEU A 45 14.31 15.55 -12.37
N LEU A 46 13.06 15.14 -12.55
CA LEU A 46 12.17 14.69 -11.49
C LEU A 46 12.70 13.37 -10.96
N ARG A 47 13.14 13.41 -9.70
CA ARG A 47 13.56 12.22 -8.97
C ARG A 47 12.37 11.35 -8.64
N SER A 48 12.58 10.04 -8.67
CA SER A 48 11.57 9.11 -8.21
C SER A 48 11.29 9.28 -6.71
N TYR A 49 10.15 8.79 -6.25
CA TYR A 49 9.84 8.81 -4.82
C TYR A 49 10.79 7.92 -4.03
N ILE A 50 11.29 6.83 -4.63
CA ILE A 50 12.31 5.97 -4.03
C ILE A 50 13.62 6.73 -3.83
N GLU A 51 14.12 7.43 -4.85
CA GLU A 51 15.34 8.23 -4.74
C GLU A 51 15.22 9.33 -3.67
N GLN A 52 14.02 9.92 -3.54
CA GLN A 52 13.75 10.94 -2.54
C GLN A 52 13.83 10.38 -1.12
N ILE A 53 13.12 9.30 -0.82
CA ILE A 53 13.13 8.68 0.51
C ILE A 53 14.50 8.09 0.85
N ASP A 54 15.23 7.57 -0.14
CA ASP A 54 16.59 7.09 0.03
C ASP A 54 17.51 8.21 0.49
N ARG A 55 17.51 9.34 -0.22
CA ARG A 55 18.33 10.50 0.15
C ARG A 55 17.99 11.04 1.53
N ILE A 56 16.70 11.10 1.88
CA ILE A 56 16.24 11.52 3.20
C ILE A 56 16.79 10.55 4.26
N SER A 57 16.61 9.24 4.06
CA SER A 57 17.10 8.23 4.99
C SER A 57 18.61 8.31 5.19
N THR A 58 19.40 8.43 4.11
CA THR A 58 20.86 8.57 4.18
C THR A 58 21.27 9.83 4.93
N HIS A 59 20.59 10.96 4.72
CA HIS A 59 20.89 12.19 5.44
C HIS A 59 20.74 11.99 6.96
N TYR A 60 19.63 11.43 7.42
CA TYR A 60 19.40 11.20 8.85
C TYR A 60 20.27 10.09 9.44
N LEU A 61 20.61 9.06 8.67
CA LEU A 61 21.56 8.03 9.13
C LEU A 61 22.99 8.55 9.28
N ASN A 62 23.37 9.57 8.52
CA ASN A 62 24.66 10.26 8.70
C ASN A 62 24.65 11.27 9.86
N HIS A 63 23.47 11.59 10.41
CA HIS A 63 23.26 12.54 11.50
C HIS A 63 22.34 11.92 12.56
N LEU A 64 22.74 10.76 13.10
CA LEU A 64 21.95 10.02 14.08
C LEU A 64 21.70 10.82 15.36
N ASP A 65 22.54 11.79 15.67
CA ASP A 65 22.35 12.74 16.77
C ASP A 65 20.99 13.43 16.70
N ILE A 66 20.50 13.76 15.50
CA ILE A 66 19.17 14.36 15.31
C ILE A 66 18.08 13.38 15.76
N ILE A 67 18.20 12.10 15.41
CA ILE A 67 17.23 11.06 15.79
C ILE A 67 17.29 10.79 17.29
N ILE A 68 18.51 10.67 17.84
CA ILE A 68 18.75 10.42 19.26
C ILE A 68 18.11 11.52 20.10
N ASN A 69 18.33 12.78 19.72
CA ASN A 69 17.75 13.93 20.41
C ASN A 69 16.22 13.98 20.29
N GLU A 70 15.67 13.75 19.09
CA GLU A 70 14.22 13.82 18.85
C GLU A 70 13.45 12.73 19.60
N PHE A 71 14.00 11.51 19.68
CA PHE A 71 13.36 10.38 20.35
C PHE A 71 13.83 10.18 21.81
N ASN A 72 14.69 11.07 22.32
CA ASN A 72 15.28 11.00 23.66
C ASN A 72 15.92 9.62 23.95
N LEU A 73 16.74 9.15 23.01
CA LEU A 73 17.40 7.84 23.06
C LEU A 73 18.77 7.93 23.74
N PRO A 74 19.37 6.81 24.17
CA PRO A 74 20.76 6.79 24.65
C PRO A 74 21.73 7.34 23.61
N VAL A 75 22.81 8.00 24.07
CA VAL A 75 23.80 8.66 23.19
C VAL A 75 24.54 7.65 22.29
N ASP A 76 24.68 6.42 22.75
CA ASP A 76 25.30 5.30 22.03
C ASP A 76 24.29 4.44 21.27
N TRP A 77 23.02 4.83 21.24
CA TRP A 77 21.96 4.09 20.56
C TRP A 77 22.25 3.94 19.07
N GLN A 78 21.93 2.77 18.53
CA GLN A 78 22.01 2.45 17.11
C GLN A 78 20.74 1.72 16.66
N PRO A 79 20.24 1.99 15.45
CA PRO A 79 19.06 1.30 14.94
C PRO A 79 19.35 -0.19 14.72
N LYS A 80 18.45 -1.07 15.18
CA LYS A 80 18.51 -2.51 14.86
C LYS A 80 18.20 -2.81 13.39
N GLY A 81 17.54 -1.88 12.71
CA GLY A 81 17.37 -1.92 11.27
C GLY A 81 16.66 -0.66 10.76
N VAL A 82 16.72 -0.46 9.44
CA VAL A 82 16.18 0.72 8.78
C VAL A 82 15.27 0.30 7.64
N HIS A 83 14.04 0.81 7.65
CA HIS A 83 13.00 0.50 6.68
C HIS A 83 12.45 1.79 6.07
N LYS A 84 12.04 1.73 4.81
CA LYS A 84 11.58 2.90 4.05
C LYS A 84 10.21 2.62 3.47
N ILE A 85 9.30 3.58 3.60
CA ILE A 85 7.91 3.42 3.20
C ILE A 85 7.44 4.66 2.44
N ILE A 86 6.95 4.46 1.23
CA ILE A 86 6.20 5.45 0.49
C ILE A 86 4.72 5.16 0.70
N VAL A 87 4.02 6.11 1.31
CA VAL A 87 2.57 6.04 1.51
C VAL A 87 1.90 6.82 0.40
N THR A 88 1.02 6.18 -0.36
CA THR A 88 0.29 6.81 -1.46
C THR A 88 -1.18 6.97 -1.09
N THR A 89 -1.80 8.05 -1.55
CA THR A 89 -3.27 8.18 -1.45
C THR A 89 -3.99 7.36 -2.51
N THR A 90 -3.32 7.07 -3.62
CA THR A 90 -3.79 6.21 -4.70
C THR A 90 -3.91 4.75 -4.22
N MET A 91 -5.03 4.09 -4.54
CA MET A 91 -5.14 2.65 -4.31
C MET A 91 -4.30 1.91 -5.34
N LEU A 92 -3.36 1.10 -4.88
CA LEU A 92 -2.47 0.33 -5.73
C LEU A 92 -3.07 -1.05 -6.01
N GLY A 93 -3.12 -1.46 -7.29
CA GLY A 93 -3.59 -2.79 -7.68
C GLY A 93 -2.55 -3.89 -7.53
N GLY A 94 -1.38 -3.58 -6.97
CA GLY A 94 -0.24 -4.47 -6.89
C GLY A 94 0.64 -4.18 -5.68
N LYS A 95 1.47 -5.17 -5.34
CA LYS A 95 2.55 -5.00 -4.36
C LYS A 95 3.72 -4.37 -5.09
N TYR A 96 4.20 -3.25 -4.59
CA TYR A 96 5.34 -2.56 -5.15
C TYR A 96 6.42 -2.44 -4.06
N HIS A 97 7.55 -3.08 -4.32
CA HIS A 97 8.74 -3.01 -3.49
C HIS A 97 9.96 -2.89 -4.41
N SER A 98 10.91 -2.04 -4.06
CA SER A 98 12.21 -1.94 -4.73
C SER A 98 13.25 -1.55 -3.71
N ASP A 99 14.39 -2.25 -3.69
CA ASP A 99 15.59 -1.89 -2.93
C ASP A 99 15.33 -1.38 -1.49
N ASN A 100 14.54 -2.14 -0.71
CA ASN A 100 14.15 -1.84 0.69
C ASN A 100 13.16 -0.69 0.90
N VAL A 101 12.46 -0.25 -0.15
CA VAL A 101 11.34 0.69 -0.07
C VAL A 101 10.02 -0.04 -0.31
N PHE A 102 9.13 -0.02 0.68
CA PHE A 102 7.75 -0.50 0.55
C PHE A 102 6.86 0.62 0.04
N VAL A 103 6.02 0.35 -0.96
CA VAL A 103 5.01 1.30 -1.41
C VAL A 103 3.65 0.78 -1.01
N VAL A 104 2.96 1.55 -0.17
CA VAL A 104 1.68 1.17 0.42
C VAL A 104 0.65 2.26 0.20
N ASP A 105 -0.61 1.89 0.02
CA ASP A 105 -1.68 2.88 0.06
C ASP A 105 -2.00 3.27 1.52
N LYS A 106 -2.55 4.47 1.68
CA LYS A 106 -2.88 5.07 2.99
C LYS A 106 -3.85 4.19 3.79
N TYR A 107 -4.83 3.57 3.13
CA TYR A 107 -5.86 2.79 3.82
C TYR A 107 -5.25 1.53 4.43
N SER A 108 -4.41 0.82 3.67
CA SER A 108 -3.67 -0.34 4.16
C SER A 108 -2.80 0.00 5.37
N LEU A 109 -1.99 1.07 5.29
CA LEU A 109 -1.16 1.47 6.44
C LEU A 109 -2.00 1.87 7.66
N SER A 110 -3.10 2.59 7.42
CA SER A 110 -4.00 3.03 8.49
C SER A 110 -4.69 1.83 9.16
N SER A 111 -5.08 0.80 8.40
CA SER A 111 -5.63 -0.44 8.97
C SER A 111 -4.66 -1.14 9.92
N PHE A 112 -3.37 -1.21 9.58
CA PHE A 112 -2.36 -1.78 10.47
C PHE A 112 -2.21 -0.98 11.77
N LEU A 113 -2.08 0.35 11.66
CA LEU A 113 -1.87 1.22 12.81
C LEU A 113 -3.10 1.29 13.73
N GLN A 114 -4.31 1.28 13.15
CA GLN A 114 -5.56 1.31 13.89
C GLN A 114 -6.00 -0.08 14.38
N ARG A 115 -5.23 -1.13 14.08
CA ARG A 115 -5.55 -2.52 14.44
C ARG A 115 -6.93 -2.96 13.93
N VAL A 116 -7.32 -2.47 12.76
CA VAL A 116 -8.59 -2.80 12.12
C VAL A 116 -8.43 -4.10 11.33
N PRO A 117 -9.11 -5.19 11.71
CA PRO A 117 -9.04 -6.43 10.96
C PRO A 117 -9.81 -6.29 9.63
N GLY A 118 -9.21 -6.79 8.56
CA GLY A 118 -9.86 -6.91 7.26
C GLY A 118 -10.77 -8.13 7.26
N VAL A 119 -12.07 -7.88 7.13
CA VAL A 119 -13.09 -8.93 7.14
C VAL A 119 -13.92 -8.81 5.87
N ILE A 120 -14.13 -9.95 5.20
CA ILE A 120 -15.07 -10.08 4.10
C ILE A 120 -16.25 -10.91 4.60
N PHE A 121 -17.46 -10.43 4.32
CA PHE A 121 -18.66 -11.23 4.52
C PHE A 121 -19.11 -11.78 3.16
N GLN A 122 -19.28 -13.10 3.08
CA GLN A 122 -19.76 -13.79 1.89
C GLN A 122 -20.95 -14.66 2.27
N ASN A 123 -21.90 -14.81 1.35
CA ASN A 123 -22.94 -15.81 1.52
C ASN A 123 -22.39 -17.16 1.04
N ASN A 124 -22.62 -18.23 1.80
CA ASN A 124 -22.38 -19.58 1.32
C ASN A 124 -23.46 -19.99 0.29
N GLU A 125 -23.33 -21.17 -0.29
CA GLU A 125 -24.29 -21.71 -1.26
C GLU A 125 -25.71 -21.87 -0.67
N GLU A 126 -25.82 -21.96 0.66
CA GLU A 126 -27.07 -22.09 1.41
C GLU A 126 -27.68 -20.72 1.80
N GLY A 127 -26.99 -19.62 1.51
CA GLY A 127 -27.45 -18.24 1.78
C GLY A 127 -27.01 -17.67 3.14
N ASP A 128 -26.31 -18.43 3.97
CA ASP A 128 -25.79 -17.98 5.26
C ASP A 128 -24.57 -17.07 5.10
N ARG A 129 -24.52 -16.04 5.94
CA ARG A 129 -23.44 -15.04 5.93
C ARG A 129 -22.23 -15.55 6.71
N ILE A 130 -21.17 -15.92 6.00
CA ILE A 130 -19.88 -16.32 6.57
C ILE A 130 -18.98 -15.10 6.72
N LYS A 131 -18.30 -15.01 7.88
CA LYS A 131 -17.26 -14.03 8.17
C LYS A 131 -15.89 -14.63 7.86
N ASN A 132 -15.20 -14.11 6.85
CA ASN A 132 -13.85 -14.51 6.48
C ASN A 132 -12.84 -13.42 6.85
N ILE A 133 -11.81 -13.77 7.63
CA ILE A 133 -10.67 -12.88 7.88
C ILE A 133 -9.78 -12.93 6.64
N ILE A 134 -9.36 -11.77 6.16
CA ILE A 134 -8.43 -11.67 5.05
C ILE A 134 -7.02 -12.05 5.53
N ASP A 135 -6.37 -13.00 4.86
CA ASP A 135 -4.98 -13.40 5.14
C ASP A 135 -4.03 -12.18 5.23
N GLY A 136 -3.19 -12.18 6.25
CA GLY A 136 -2.22 -11.14 6.60
C GLY A 136 -2.77 -10.05 7.54
N TYR A 137 -4.07 -9.99 7.81
CA TYR A 137 -4.62 -9.10 8.85
C TYR A 137 -4.43 -9.63 10.27
N GLU A 138 -3.99 -10.88 10.45
CA GLU A 138 -3.53 -11.40 11.74
C GLU A 138 -2.40 -10.54 12.34
N HIS A 139 -1.57 -9.91 11.50
CA HIS A 139 -0.53 -8.99 11.92
C HIS A 139 -1.07 -7.66 12.47
N CYS A 140 -2.34 -7.35 12.23
CA CYS A 140 -3.02 -6.17 12.80
C CYS A 140 -3.52 -6.41 14.23
N THR A 141 -3.27 -7.57 14.85
CA THR A 141 -3.77 -7.92 16.19
C THR A 141 -2.69 -7.82 17.28
N GLY A 142 -3.11 -7.51 18.52
CA GLY A 142 -2.23 -7.42 19.69
C GLY A 142 -1.26 -6.23 19.65
N GLU A 143 -0.09 -6.37 20.28
CA GLU A 143 0.95 -5.35 20.29
C GLU A 143 1.63 -5.18 18.93
N ILE A 144 2.01 -3.94 18.60
CA ILE A 144 2.75 -3.59 17.38
C ILE A 144 4.21 -3.98 17.59
N THR A 145 4.69 -4.90 16.76
CA THR A 145 6.10 -5.30 16.69
C THR A 145 6.63 -5.07 15.28
N ILE A 146 7.95 -4.93 15.14
CA ILE A 146 8.59 -4.77 13.84
C ILE A 146 8.33 -5.98 12.94
N GLU A 147 8.35 -7.19 13.50
CA GLU A 147 8.08 -8.42 12.78
C GLU A 147 6.67 -8.40 12.17
N LYS A 148 5.64 -8.08 12.98
CA LYS A 148 4.27 -7.95 12.49
C LYS A 148 4.15 -6.86 11.43
N PHE A 149 4.84 -5.74 11.63
CA PHE A 149 4.81 -4.64 10.69
C PHE A 149 5.39 -5.03 9.33
N LEU A 150 6.59 -5.62 9.30
CA LEU A 150 7.21 -6.07 8.06
C LEU A 150 6.40 -7.17 7.39
N ASN A 151 5.93 -8.17 8.15
CA ASN A 151 5.08 -9.23 7.60
C ASN A 151 3.79 -8.66 7.00
N TYR A 152 3.17 -7.67 7.64
CA TYR A 152 2.03 -6.96 7.07
C TYR A 152 2.38 -6.27 5.75
N LEU A 153 3.52 -5.58 5.67
CA LEU A 153 3.99 -4.90 4.45
C LEU A 153 4.35 -5.86 3.32
N TYR A 154 4.86 -7.06 3.62
CA TYR A 154 5.08 -8.11 2.62
C TYR A 154 3.76 -8.74 2.14
N CYS A 155 2.80 -8.92 3.06
CA CYS A 155 1.51 -9.50 2.76
C CYS A 155 0.60 -8.55 1.96
N LEU A 156 0.62 -7.24 2.25
CA LEU A 156 -0.34 -6.22 1.77
C LEU A 156 -1.75 -6.81 1.58
N PRO A 157 -2.43 -7.14 2.69
CA PRO A 157 -3.62 -7.97 2.68
C PRO A 157 -4.76 -7.47 1.79
N SER A 158 -4.96 -6.16 1.73
CA SER A 158 -5.94 -5.49 0.86
C SER A 158 -5.70 -5.79 -0.62
N VAL A 159 -4.46 -5.63 -1.09
CA VAL A 159 -4.05 -5.93 -2.47
C VAL A 159 -4.20 -7.42 -2.76
N SER A 160 -3.79 -8.27 -1.80
CA SER A 160 -3.90 -9.73 -1.94
C SER A 160 -5.36 -10.19 -2.01
N ALA A 161 -6.25 -9.60 -1.20
CA ALA A 161 -7.68 -9.86 -1.25
C ALA A 161 -8.29 -9.46 -2.59
N VAL A 162 -7.96 -8.27 -3.11
CA VAL A 162 -8.44 -7.81 -4.41
C VAL A 162 -7.98 -8.77 -5.52
N ARG A 163 -6.70 -9.16 -5.53
CA ARG A 163 -6.16 -10.08 -6.55
C ARG A 163 -6.82 -11.45 -6.56
N LYS A 164 -7.12 -12.05 -5.40
CA LYS A 164 -7.83 -13.35 -5.32
C LYS A 164 -9.25 -13.29 -5.91
N ASN A 165 -9.83 -12.11 -5.92
CA ASN A 165 -11.24 -11.87 -6.20
C ASN A 165 -11.49 -11.29 -7.60
N ILE A 166 -10.47 -10.69 -8.24
CA ILE A 166 -10.54 -10.24 -9.63
C ILE A 166 -10.60 -11.46 -10.55
N LYS A 167 -11.68 -11.55 -11.35
CA LYS A 167 -11.83 -12.55 -12.40
C LYS A 167 -11.50 -11.95 -13.76
N LYS A 168 -10.70 -12.67 -14.55
CA LYS A 168 -10.54 -12.38 -15.98
C LYS A 168 -11.77 -12.92 -16.71
N LEU A 169 -12.57 -12.03 -17.26
CA LEU A 169 -13.74 -12.31 -18.07
C LEU A 169 -13.45 -12.02 -19.54
N THR A 170 -14.33 -12.47 -20.43
CA THR A 170 -14.22 -12.22 -21.86
C THR A 170 -15.56 -11.71 -22.37
N TYR A 171 -15.56 -10.49 -22.92
CA TYR A 171 -16.71 -9.96 -23.64
C TYR A 171 -16.57 -10.35 -25.11
N SER A 172 -17.63 -10.90 -25.70
CA SER A 172 -17.63 -11.29 -27.11
C SER A 172 -18.50 -10.29 -27.89
N VAL A 173 -17.92 -9.62 -28.87
CA VAL A 173 -18.63 -8.68 -29.75
C VAL A 173 -18.66 -9.25 -31.15
N ARG A 174 -19.87 -9.45 -31.68
CA ARG A 174 -20.06 -9.84 -33.07
C ARG A 174 -20.11 -8.59 -33.94
N PHE A 175 -19.22 -8.50 -34.91
CA PHE A 175 -19.23 -7.53 -36.00
C PHE A 175 -19.41 -8.30 -37.31
N ASP A 176 -20.63 -8.28 -37.85
CA ASP A 176 -21.05 -9.10 -38.99
C ASP A 176 -20.71 -10.59 -38.79
N GLU A 177 -19.87 -11.16 -39.66
CA GLU A 177 -19.42 -12.55 -39.57
C GLU A 177 -18.25 -12.76 -38.60
N THR A 178 -17.64 -11.69 -38.10
CA THR A 178 -16.46 -11.75 -37.21
C THR A 178 -16.87 -11.67 -35.75
N LEU A 179 -16.43 -12.64 -34.95
CA LEU A 179 -16.60 -12.62 -33.50
C LEU A 179 -15.28 -12.18 -32.85
N ILE A 180 -15.30 -11.03 -32.18
CA ILE A 180 -14.15 -10.46 -31.47
C ILE A 180 -14.26 -10.80 -29.99
N TYR A 181 -13.22 -11.40 -29.43
CA TYR A 181 -13.11 -11.70 -28.01
C TYR A 181 -12.23 -10.65 -27.33
N HIS A 182 -12.82 -9.85 -26.44
CA HIS A 182 -12.10 -8.85 -25.67
C HIS A 182 -12.00 -9.28 -24.20
N PRO A 183 -10.80 -9.61 -23.69
CA PRO A 183 -10.64 -9.93 -22.28
C PRO A 183 -10.80 -8.65 -21.46
N TYR A 184 -11.54 -8.73 -20.37
CA TYR A 184 -11.65 -7.66 -19.38
C TYR A 184 -11.57 -8.25 -17.98
N TYR A 185 -11.21 -7.45 -16.99
CA TYR A 185 -11.24 -7.87 -15.60
C TYR A 185 -12.54 -7.35 -14.98
N ASP A 186 -13.21 -8.22 -14.21
CA ASP A 186 -14.28 -7.80 -13.31
C ASP A 186 -13.75 -6.68 -12.41
N SER A 187 -14.26 -5.46 -12.62
CA SER A 187 -13.98 -4.34 -11.75
C SER A 187 -14.81 -4.51 -10.48
N TRP A 188 -14.26 -5.22 -9.49
CA TRP A 188 -14.89 -5.25 -8.18
C TRP A 188 -14.83 -3.85 -7.58
N ALA A 189 -15.97 -3.22 -7.40
CA ALA A 189 -16.05 -1.93 -6.73
C ALA A 189 -15.92 -2.13 -5.21
N PHE A 190 -14.73 -2.05 -4.61
CA PHE A 190 -14.64 -1.94 -3.14
C PHE A 190 -13.44 -1.10 -2.68
N GLY A 191 -13.72 0.06 -2.10
CA GLY A 191 -12.99 0.54 -0.93
C GLY A 191 -13.55 -0.15 0.32
N PRO A 192 -12.82 -0.24 1.45
CA PRO A 192 -13.32 -0.90 2.65
C PRO A 192 -14.64 -0.25 3.11
N TYR A 193 -15.75 -0.98 3.05
CA TYR A 193 -16.98 -0.54 3.72
C TYR A 193 -16.86 -0.84 5.21
N ILE A 194 -16.59 0.20 5.99
CA ILE A 194 -16.83 0.17 7.44
C ILE A 194 -18.33 0.42 7.61
N ARG A 195 -19.10 -0.65 7.85
CA ARG A 195 -20.48 -0.48 8.32
C ARG A 195 -20.39 -0.21 9.82
N LYS A 196 -20.75 1.00 10.26
CA LYS A 196 -21.13 1.20 11.67
C LYS A 196 -22.28 0.24 11.93
N GLU A 197 -22.14 -0.63 12.92
CA GLU A 197 -23.29 -1.36 13.43
C GLU A 197 -24.25 -0.31 13.99
N ASP A 198 -25.41 -0.18 13.36
CA ASP A 198 -26.53 0.47 14.03
C ASP A 198 -26.87 -0.43 15.22
N GLU A 199 -26.68 0.12 16.43
CA GLU A 199 -27.20 -0.47 17.66
C GLU A 199 -28.69 -0.78 17.46
N ARG A 200 -29.00 -2.05 17.23
CA ARG A 200 -30.37 -2.53 17.38
C ARG A 200 -30.64 -2.58 18.87
N ILE A 201 -31.19 -1.49 19.39
CA ILE A 201 -32.00 -1.50 20.59
C ILE A 201 -33.15 -2.48 20.31
N ASN A 202 -33.15 -3.60 21.03
CA ASN A 202 -34.31 -4.35 21.47
C ASN A 202 -33.97 -5.01 22.79
#